data_AF-A0A3A5M0Y8-F1
#
_entry.id   AF-A0A3A5M0Y8-F1
#
_cell.length_a   1.000
_cell.length_b   1.000
_cell.length_c   1.000
_cell.angle_alpha   90.00
_cell.angle_beta   90.00
_cell.angle_gamma   90.00
#
_symmetry.space_group_name_H-M   'P 1'
#
loop_
_entity.id
_entity.type
_entity.pdbx_description
1 polymer ?
#
loop_
_entity_poly.entity_id
_entity_poly.type
_entity_poly.pdbx_seq_one_letter_code
_entity_poly.pdbx_strand_id
1 'polypeptide(L)'
;MTAPDVTERREVRAAVARFLTVGFLALVLVATPVAFWIRAEAEQHALANARDMTQRLADNVVGPLITSQLLEEDPAALELLEQRLAPWLANDHVTRIKVWDERGRVVYSDVESLIGQDFEQEEWARLLLEGGPATATLESQTAEENEYEADSGELV
;
A
#
# COMPACT_ATOMS: atom_id res chain seq x y z
N MET A 1 50.87 24.36 -46.12
CA MET A 1 50.31 24.50 -44.76
C MET A 1 48.88 23.97 -44.81
N THR A 2 48.77 22.65 -44.77
CA THR A 2 47.57 21.85 -45.00
C THR A 2 46.77 21.74 -43.71
N ALA A 3 45.47 22.03 -43.76
CA ALA A 3 44.55 22.03 -42.63
C ALA A 3 44.39 20.64 -41.97
N PRO A 4 45.00 20.36 -40.80
CA PRO A 4 44.78 19.12 -40.06
C PRO A 4 43.58 19.24 -39.08
N ASP A 5 43.06 20.45 -38.87
CA ASP A 5 42.30 20.78 -37.66
C ASP A 5 40.81 20.37 -37.69
N VAL A 6 40.21 20.17 -38.87
CA VAL A 6 38.77 19.89 -38.98
C VAL A 6 38.46 18.39 -38.97
N THR A 7 39.30 17.58 -39.60
CA THR A 7 39.11 16.12 -39.69
C THR A 7 39.42 15.45 -38.35
N GLU A 8 40.53 15.80 -37.70
CA GLU A 8 40.89 15.27 -36.37
C GLU A 8 39.82 15.62 -35.31
N ARG A 9 39.30 16.85 -35.30
CA ARG A 9 38.21 17.22 -34.39
C ARG A 9 36.93 16.42 -34.64
N ARG A 10 36.60 16.07 -35.89
CA ARG A 10 35.44 15.24 -36.21
C ARG A 10 35.64 13.80 -35.76
N GLU A 11 36.84 13.24 -35.96
CA GLU A 11 37.17 11.87 -35.55
C GLU A 11 37.20 11.73 -34.03
N VAL A 12 37.81 12.68 -33.32
CA VAL A 12 37.79 12.72 -31.85
C VAL A 12 36.36 12.84 -31.32
N ARG A 13 35.53 13.73 -31.90
CA ARG A 13 34.11 13.86 -31.50
C ARG A 13 33.33 12.57 -31.76
N ALA A 14 33.56 11.89 -32.88
CA ALA A 14 32.90 10.63 -33.20
C ALA A 14 33.33 9.51 -32.24
N ALA A 15 34.62 9.43 -31.90
CA ALA A 15 35.15 8.46 -30.94
C ALA A 15 34.60 8.70 -29.52
N VAL A 16 34.59 9.95 -29.06
CA VAL A 16 34.01 10.34 -27.76
C VAL A 16 32.50 10.04 -27.73
N ALA A 17 31.76 10.40 -28.78
CA ALA A 17 30.33 10.10 -28.86
C ALA A 17 30.08 8.59 -28.82
N ARG A 18 30.86 7.79 -29.57
CA ARG A 18 30.74 6.32 -29.54
C ARG A 18 31.03 5.75 -28.15
N PHE A 19 32.08 6.23 -27.48
CA PHE A 19 32.41 5.80 -26.12
C PHE A 19 31.28 6.14 -25.13
N LEU A 20 30.76 7.37 -25.17
CA LEU A 20 29.64 7.79 -24.33
C LEU A 20 28.38 6.97 -24.62
N THR A 21 28.07 6.69 -25.88
CA THR A 21 26.91 5.87 -26.25
C THR A 21 27.05 4.45 -25.73
N VAL A 22 28.21 3.81 -25.86
CA VAL A 22 28.44 2.45 -25.34
C VAL A 22 28.37 2.44 -23.81
N GLY A 23 28.97 3.42 -23.14
CA GLY A 23 28.89 3.54 -21.67
C GLY A 23 27.45 3.77 -21.19
N PHE A 24 26.70 4.63 -21.87
CA PHE A 24 25.29 4.86 -21.57
C PHE A 24 24.43 3.60 -21.80
N LEU A 25 24.65 2.89 -22.91
CA LEU A 25 23.96 1.62 -23.17
C LEU A 25 24.28 0.57 -22.13
N ALA A 26 25.54 0.45 -21.71
CA ALA A 26 25.94 -0.45 -20.63
C ALA A 26 25.28 -0.07 -19.29
N LEU A 27 25.21 1.23 -18.98
CA LEU A 27 24.51 1.73 -17.80
C LEU A 27 23.03 1.37 -17.83
N VAL A 28 22.32 1.66 -18.92
CA VAL A 28 20.88 1.35 -19.05
C VAL A 28 20.65 -0.16 -18.95
N LEU A 29 21.47 -0.96 -19.62
CA LEU A 29 21.36 -2.42 -19.62
C LEU A 29 21.47 -3.02 -18.21
N VAL A 30 22.26 -2.42 -17.32
CA VAL A 30 22.39 -2.87 -15.92
C VAL A 30 21.37 -2.20 -15.00
N ALA A 31 21.18 -0.89 -15.12
CA ALA A 31 20.33 -0.11 -14.21
C ALA A 31 18.85 -0.50 -14.34
N THR A 32 18.36 -0.78 -15.55
CA THR A 32 16.97 -1.15 -15.78
C THR A 32 16.55 -2.43 -15.02
N PRO A 33 17.18 -3.61 -15.21
CA PRO A 33 16.77 -4.81 -14.49
C PRO A 33 16.96 -4.68 -12.98
N VAL A 34 18.01 -4.00 -12.52
CA VAL A 34 18.24 -3.74 -11.09
C VAL A 34 17.11 -2.88 -10.50
N ALA A 35 16.69 -1.82 -11.20
CA ALA A 35 15.61 -0.97 -10.75
C ALA A 35 14.28 -1.72 -10.64
N PHE A 36 13.95 -2.56 -11.63
CA PHE A 36 12.76 -3.40 -11.59
C PHE A 36 12.79 -4.41 -10.45
N TRP A 37 13.94 -5.05 -10.21
CA TRP A 37 14.09 -5.97 -9.09
C TRP A 37 13.90 -5.25 -7.75
N ILE A 38 14.62 -4.14 -7.53
CA ILE A 38 14.51 -3.36 -6.29
C ILE A 38 13.05 -2.95 -6.04
N ARG A 39 12.32 -2.51 -7.08
CA ARG A 39 10.90 -2.17 -6.95
C ARG A 39 10.05 -3.36 -6.52
N ALA A 40 10.21 -4.51 -7.17
CA ALA A 40 9.44 -5.71 -6.84
C ALA A 40 9.71 -6.20 -5.41
N GLU A 41 10.97 -6.20 -4.99
CA GLU A 41 11.35 -6.60 -3.63
C GLU A 41 10.81 -5.61 -2.58
N ALA A 42 10.90 -4.30 -2.86
CA ALA A 42 10.36 -3.27 -1.97
C ALA A 42 8.84 -3.38 -1.81
N GLU A 43 8.11 -3.67 -2.89
CA GLU A 43 6.67 -3.88 -2.86
C GLU A 43 6.30 -5.11 -2.02
N GLN A 44 6.96 -6.25 -2.23
CA GLN A 44 6.73 -7.45 -1.42
C GLN A 44 7.01 -7.21 0.07
N HIS A 45 8.10 -6.52 0.40
CA HIS A 45 8.41 -6.16 1.78
C HIS A 45 7.38 -5.21 2.39
N ALA A 46 6.90 -4.23 1.62
CA ALA A 46 5.87 -3.30 2.07
C ALA A 46 4.56 -4.04 2.37
N LEU A 47 4.11 -4.92 1.46
CA LEU A 47 2.92 -5.74 1.65
C LEU A 47 3.04 -6.69 2.85
N ALA A 48 4.18 -7.38 2.99
CA ALA A 48 4.41 -8.27 4.13
C ALA A 48 4.39 -7.51 5.46
N ASN A 49 5.02 -6.34 5.51
CA ASN A 49 5.03 -5.49 6.71
C ASN A 49 3.64 -4.94 7.02
N ALA A 50 2.88 -4.50 6.02
CA ALA A 50 1.51 -4.03 6.21
C ALA A 50 0.61 -5.15 6.76
N ARG A 51 0.67 -6.34 6.17
CA ARG A 51 -0.04 -7.52 6.67
C ARG A 51 0.32 -7.84 8.12
N ASP A 52 1.60 -7.92 8.45
CA ASP A 52 2.05 -8.23 9.81
C ASP A 52 1.61 -7.15 10.81
N MET A 53 1.65 -5.88 10.41
CA MET A 53 1.17 -4.79 11.26
C MET A 53 -0.33 -4.88 11.50
N THR A 54 -1.13 -5.05 10.44
CA THR A 54 -2.59 -5.20 10.52
C THR A 54 -2.98 -6.41 11.36
N GLN A 55 -2.32 -7.55 11.19
CA GLN A 55 -2.56 -8.74 12.00
C GLN A 55 -2.26 -8.48 13.49
N ARG A 56 -1.14 -7.80 13.79
CA ARG A 56 -0.80 -7.47 15.19
C ARG A 56 -1.79 -6.48 15.79
N LEU A 57 -2.27 -5.51 15.02
CA LEU A 57 -3.31 -4.57 15.45
C LEU A 57 -4.63 -5.31 15.72
N ALA A 58 -5.02 -6.21 14.80
CA ALA A 58 -6.19 -7.06 14.94
C ALA A 58 -6.11 -7.93 16.20
N ASP A 59 -5.01 -8.66 16.39
CA ASP A 59 -4.90 -9.63 17.48
C ASP A 59 -4.73 -8.97 18.87
N ASN A 60 -4.01 -7.85 18.95
CA ASN A 60 -3.60 -7.28 20.25
C ASN A 60 -4.41 -6.05 20.67
N VAL A 61 -5.08 -5.36 19.74
CA VAL A 61 -5.81 -4.12 20.02
C VAL A 61 -7.30 -4.29 19.75
N VAL A 62 -7.65 -4.69 18.53
CA VAL A 62 -9.07 -4.76 18.10
C VAL A 62 -9.76 -5.99 18.69
N GLY A 63 -9.19 -7.18 18.50
CA GLY A 63 -9.75 -8.47 18.91
C GLY A 63 -10.19 -8.54 20.39
N PRO A 64 -9.37 -8.08 21.35
CA PRO A 64 -9.76 -8.03 22.77
C PRO A 64 -10.94 -7.09 23.07
N LEU A 65 -11.25 -6.16 22.17
CA LEU A 65 -12.32 -5.17 22.30
C LEU A 65 -13.56 -5.52 21.47
N ILE A 66 -13.52 -6.60 20.67
CA ILE A 66 -14.70 -7.13 19.99
C ILE A 66 -15.58 -7.83 21.04
N THR A 67 -16.50 -7.07 21.61
CA THR A 67 -17.47 -7.55 22.61
C THR A 67 -18.90 -7.47 22.07
N SER A 68 -19.84 -8.13 22.77
CA SER A 68 -21.26 -8.01 22.44
C SER A 68 -21.75 -6.56 22.47
N GLN A 69 -21.21 -5.72 23.37
CA GLN A 69 -21.54 -4.29 23.42
C GLN A 69 -21.10 -3.55 22.15
N LEU A 70 -19.91 -3.86 21.61
CA LEU A 70 -19.44 -3.27 20.36
C LEU A 70 -20.33 -3.69 19.18
N LEU A 71 -20.74 -4.97 19.13
CA LEU A 71 -21.64 -5.48 18.09
C LEU A 71 -23.06 -4.89 18.18
N GLU A 72 -23.48 -4.47 19.37
CA GLU A 72 -24.73 -3.76 19.63
C GLU A 72 -24.59 -2.23 19.45
N GLU A 73 -23.44 -1.75 18.96
CA GLU A 73 -23.13 -0.33 18.74
C GLU A 73 -23.23 0.53 20.01
N ASP A 74 -22.85 -0.04 21.16
CA ASP A 74 -22.77 0.71 22.40
C ASP A 74 -21.76 1.87 22.27
N PRO A 75 -22.16 3.13 22.52
CA PRO A 75 -21.30 4.28 22.34
C PRO A 75 -20.02 4.22 23.19
N ALA A 76 -20.07 3.65 24.40
CA ALA A 76 -18.89 3.57 25.25
C ALA A 76 -17.90 2.50 24.77
N ALA A 77 -18.39 1.41 24.16
CA ALA A 77 -17.54 0.41 23.51
C ALA A 77 -16.84 0.99 22.26
N LEU A 78 -17.57 1.75 21.43
CA LEU A 78 -17.02 2.44 20.26
C LEU A 78 -15.96 3.47 20.65
N GLU A 79 -16.25 4.31 21.65
CA GLU A 79 -15.31 5.34 22.14
C GLU A 79 -14.04 4.70 22.71
N LEU A 80 -14.16 3.58 23.42
CA LEU A 80 -13.00 2.84 23.92
C LEU A 80 -12.12 2.33 22.78
N LEU A 81 -12.71 1.77 21.72
CA LEU A 81 -11.97 1.29 20.56
C LEU A 81 -11.30 2.45 19.81
N GLU A 82 -12.02 3.55 19.61
CA GLU A 82 -11.49 4.77 18.98
C GLU A 82 -10.28 5.31 19.74
N GLN A 83 -10.35 5.41 21.07
CA GLN A 83 -9.21 5.88 21.88
C GLN A 83 -7.96 4.98 21.72
N ARG A 84 -8.14 3.68 21.47
CA ARG A 84 -7.01 2.76 21.25
C ARG A 84 -6.45 2.84 19.83
N LEU A 85 -7.27 3.22 18.86
CA LEU A 85 -6.89 3.36 17.46
C LEU A 85 -6.39 4.77 17.10
N ALA A 86 -6.75 5.79 17.87
CA ALA A 86 -6.34 7.18 17.64
C ALA A 86 -4.82 7.37 17.45
N PRO A 87 -3.92 6.71 18.21
CA PRO A 87 -2.47 6.83 17.97
C PRO A 87 -2.03 6.31 16.60
N TRP A 88 -2.75 5.36 16.00
CA TRP A 88 -2.41 4.78 14.70
C TRP A 88 -2.78 5.73 13.57
N LEU A 89 -3.96 6.34 13.66
CA LEU A 89 -4.45 7.35 12.72
C LEU A 89 -3.63 8.66 12.80
N ALA A 90 -3.09 9.00 13.98
CA ALA A 90 -2.32 10.22 14.17
C ALA A 90 -0.89 10.19 13.58
N ASN A 91 -0.36 9.02 13.25
CA ASN A 91 1.04 8.87 12.80
C ASN A 91 1.21 8.94 11.26
N ASP A 92 0.18 9.33 10.51
CA ASP A 92 0.13 9.38 9.02
C ASP A 92 0.47 8.05 8.31
N HIS A 93 0.66 6.95 9.05
CA HIS A 93 0.97 5.62 8.51
C HIS A 93 -0.28 4.80 8.19
N VAL A 94 -1.44 5.18 8.74
CA VAL A 94 -2.72 4.51 8.54
C VAL A 94 -3.72 5.56 8.10
N THR A 95 -4.22 5.42 6.87
CA THR A 95 -5.20 6.34 6.29
C THR A 95 -6.61 6.09 6.83
N ARG A 96 -6.93 4.82 7.09
CA ARG A 96 -8.29 4.39 7.45
C ARG A 96 -8.27 3.09 8.25
N ILE A 97 -9.23 2.92 9.15
CA ILE A 97 -9.51 1.65 9.82
C ILE A 97 -11.00 1.33 9.72
N LYS A 98 -11.31 0.13 9.24
CA LYS A 98 -12.67 -0.42 9.18
C LYS A 98 -12.65 -1.82 9.78
N VAL A 99 -13.71 -2.18 10.50
CA VAL A 99 -13.92 -3.53 11.03
C VAL A 99 -15.31 -3.98 10.59
N TRP A 100 -15.38 -5.18 10.02
CA TRP A 100 -16.61 -5.77 9.53
C TRP A 100 -16.98 -7.03 10.31
N ASP A 101 -18.27 -7.34 10.35
CA ASP A 101 -18.75 -8.65 10.78
C ASP A 101 -18.71 -9.68 9.64
N GLU A 102 -19.04 -10.93 9.96
CA GLU A 102 -19.10 -12.05 9.01
C GLU A 102 -20.14 -11.89 7.89
N ARG A 103 -21.00 -10.87 7.96
CA ARG A 103 -22.04 -10.57 6.95
C ARG A 103 -21.63 -9.43 6.02
N GLY A 104 -20.52 -8.76 6.29
CA GLY A 104 -20.07 -7.58 5.52
C GLY A 104 -20.58 -6.26 6.08
N ARG A 105 -21.15 -6.27 7.29
CA ARG A 105 -21.59 -5.06 7.98
C ARG A 105 -20.43 -4.40 8.70
N VAL A 106 -20.26 -3.09 8.53
CA VAL A 106 -19.26 -2.31 9.26
C VAL A 106 -19.67 -2.18 10.73
N VAL A 107 -18.93 -2.80 11.65
CA VAL A 107 -19.16 -2.68 13.10
C VAL A 107 -18.34 -1.54 13.72
N TYR A 108 -17.29 -1.09 13.03
CA TYR A 108 -16.51 0.07 13.42
C TYR A 108 -15.84 0.70 12.20
N SER A 109 -15.79 2.03 12.16
CA SER A 109 -14.91 2.80 11.28
C SER A 109 -14.53 4.12 11.96
N ASP A 110 -13.35 4.65 11.64
CA ASP A 110 -12.97 6.01 12.02
C ASP A 110 -13.76 7.10 11.25
N VAL A 111 -14.56 6.72 10.25
CA VAL A 111 -15.65 7.54 9.72
C VAL A 111 -16.99 7.02 10.22
N GLU A 112 -17.62 7.82 11.08
CA GLU A 112 -18.88 7.46 11.74
C GLU A 112 -20.00 7.13 10.76
N SER A 113 -20.05 7.78 9.59
CA SER A 113 -21.11 7.56 8.58
C SER A 113 -21.08 6.15 7.95
N LEU A 114 -19.96 5.43 8.03
CA LEU A 114 -19.83 4.07 7.53
C LEU A 114 -20.32 3.01 8.52
N ILE A 115 -20.41 3.34 9.82
CA ILE A 115 -20.81 2.38 10.84
C ILE A 115 -22.26 1.93 10.57
N GLY A 116 -22.44 0.61 10.56
CA GLY A 116 -23.71 -0.05 10.31
C GLY A 116 -24.12 -0.20 8.85
N GLN A 117 -23.31 0.28 7.89
CA GLN A 117 -23.50 0.01 6.47
C GLN A 117 -23.11 -1.43 6.11
N ASP A 118 -23.77 -2.00 5.11
CA ASP A 118 -23.52 -3.33 4.58
C ASP A 118 -22.84 -3.23 3.22
N PHE A 119 -21.75 -3.96 3.03
CA PHE A 119 -21.05 -4.06 1.75
C PHE A 119 -20.99 -5.51 1.29
N GLU A 120 -20.99 -5.73 -0.03
CA GLU A 120 -20.81 -7.07 -0.59
C GLU A 120 -19.41 -7.58 -0.27
N GLN A 121 -19.31 -8.79 0.30
CA GLN A 121 -18.02 -9.37 0.63
C GLN A 121 -17.26 -9.80 -0.62
N GLU A 122 -16.07 -9.23 -0.76
CA GLU A 122 -15.10 -9.67 -1.75
C GLU A 122 -14.58 -11.10 -1.47
N GLU A 123 -13.94 -11.69 -2.47
CA GLU A 123 -13.42 -13.06 -2.39
C GLU A 123 -12.39 -13.23 -1.27
N TRP A 124 -11.52 -12.25 -1.05
CA TRP A 124 -10.48 -12.33 -0.02
C TRP A 124 -11.06 -12.36 1.40
N ALA A 125 -12.14 -11.60 1.65
CA ALA A 125 -12.80 -11.55 2.96
C ALA A 125 -13.42 -12.91 3.30
N ARG A 126 -14.07 -13.53 2.30
CA ARG A 126 -14.62 -14.89 2.43
C ARG A 126 -13.54 -15.92 2.74
N LEU A 127 -12.42 -15.88 2.00
CA LEU A 127 -11.30 -16.78 2.24
C LEU A 127 -10.71 -16.59 3.65
N LEU A 128 -10.62 -15.36 4.14
CA LEU A 128 -10.16 -15.07 5.50
C LEU A 128 -11.10 -15.69 6.55
N LEU A 129 -12.42 -15.54 6.39
CA LEU A 129 -13.42 -16.14 7.28
C LEU A 129 -13.41 -17.67 7.26
N GLU A 130 -13.02 -18.28 6.13
CA GLU A 130 -12.82 -19.73 6.00
C GLU A 130 -11.51 -20.23 6.65
N GLY A 131 -10.77 -19.35 7.34
CA GLY A 131 -9.49 -19.67 7.99
C GLY A 131 -8.27 -19.49 7.09
N GLY A 132 -8.44 -18.79 5.96
CA GLY A 132 -7.37 -18.39 5.08
C GLY A 132 -6.44 -17.34 5.70
N PRO A 133 -5.31 -17.04 5.04
CA PRO A 133 -4.36 -16.06 5.54
C PRO A 133 -4.90 -14.63 5.42
N ALA A 134 -4.48 -13.75 6.33
CA ALA A 134 -4.58 -12.31 6.11
C ALA A 134 -3.88 -11.90 4.81
N THR A 135 -4.45 -10.91 4.11
CA THR A 135 -3.92 -10.41 2.84
C THR A 135 -3.58 -8.92 2.94
N ALA A 136 -2.70 -8.47 2.06
CA ALA A 136 -2.41 -7.06 1.82
C ALA A 136 -2.16 -6.90 0.32
N THR A 137 -2.74 -5.86 -0.28
CA THR A 137 -2.67 -5.56 -1.71
C THR A 137 -2.24 -4.12 -1.88
N LEU A 138 -1.53 -3.79 -2.96
CA LEU A 138 -1.22 -2.40 -3.31
C LEU A 138 -2.10 -2.01 -4.49
N GLU A 139 -3.11 -1.18 -4.24
CA GLU A 139 -4.07 -0.81 -5.28
C GLU A 139 -4.75 0.55 -5.03
N SER A 140 -5.36 1.08 -6.09
CA SER A 140 -6.24 2.24 -5.99
C SER A 140 -7.56 1.82 -5.35
N GLN A 141 -7.98 2.55 -4.31
CA GLN A 141 -9.13 2.21 -3.50
C GLN A 141 -10.44 2.68 -4.16
N THR A 142 -10.94 1.91 -5.14
CA THR A 142 -12.12 2.29 -5.94
C THR A 142 -13.41 1.55 -5.60
N ALA A 143 -13.36 0.64 -4.62
CA ALA A 143 -14.53 -0.09 -4.17
C ALA A 143 -15.54 0.83 -3.45
N GLU A 144 -16.81 0.40 -3.35
CA GLU A 144 -17.91 1.23 -2.84
C GLU A 144 -17.66 1.66 -1.39
N GLU A 145 -17.10 0.77 -0.57
CA GLU A 145 -16.75 1.04 0.81
C GLU A 145 -15.61 2.07 0.94
N ASN A 146 -14.88 2.35 -0.15
CA ASN A 146 -13.68 3.19 -0.17
C ASN A 146 -13.89 4.60 -0.74
N GLU A 147 -15.12 5.11 -0.66
CA GLU A 147 -15.48 6.44 -1.19
C GLU A 147 -14.62 7.58 -0.60
N TYR A 148 -14.08 7.42 0.61
CA TYR A 148 -13.26 8.44 1.28
C TYR A 148 -11.76 8.32 0.95
N GLU A 149 -11.35 7.27 0.23
CA GLU A 149 -9.95 6.94 -0.07
C GLU A 149 -9.63 7.07 -1.57
N ALA A 150 -10.65 7.16 -2.42
CA ALA A 150 -10.52 7.14 -3.89
C ALA A 150 -9.51 8.16 -4.46
N ASP A 151 -9.33 9.30 -3.80
CA ASP A 151 -8.39 10.36 -4.24
C ASP A 151 -6.97 10.22 -3.65
N SER A 152 -6.69 9.16 -2.88
CA SER A 152 -5.41 8.96 -2.18
C SER A 152 -4.32 8.28 -3.01
N GLY A 153 -4.62 7.86 -4.24
CA GLY A 153 -3.71 7.09 -5.08
C GLY A 153 -3.66 5.60 -4.70
N GLU A 154 -2.51 4.95 -4.91
CA GLU A 154 -2.31 3.55 -4.52
C GLU A 154 -2.02 3.46 -3.01
N LEU A 155 -2.81 2.65 -2.30
CA LEU A 155 -2.65 2.35 -0.88
C LEU A 155 -2.39 0.85 -0.68
N VAL A 156 -1.74 0.53 0.44
CA VAL A 156 -1.58 -0.85 0.94
C VAL A 156 -2.69 -1.18 1.94
#